data_AF-A0A5K1AEU9-F1
#
_entry.id   AF-A0A5K1AEU9-F1
#
_cell.length_a   1.000
_cell.length_b   1.000
_cell.length_c   1.000
_cell.angle_alpha   90.00
_cell.angle_beta   90.00
_cell.angle_gamma   90.00
#
_symmetry.space_group_name_H-M   'P 1'
#
loop_
_entity.id
_entity.type
_entity.pdbx_description
1 polymer ?
#
loop_
_entity_poly.entity_id
_entity_poly.type
_entity_poly.pdbx_seq_one_letter_code
_entity_poly.pdbx_strand_id
1 'polypeptide(L)' 'MGEVGTVDLPEKTAIAGQERILVSVRVRPLNEKEIARNDPSDWECINDNTILCRNNLPERALFPTAYTF' A
#
# COMPACT_ATOMS: atom_id res chain seq x y z
N MET A 1 -8.11 -40.60 32.94
CA MET A 1 -6.97 -39.71 33.21
C MET A 1 -5.99 -39.90 32.05
N GLY A 2 -5.99 -39.12 30.98
CA GLY A 2 -6.80 -37.98 30.63
C GLY A 2 -6.91 -37.88 29.10
N GLU A 3 -8.05 -37.42 28.62
CA GLU A 3 -8.16 -36.78 27.31
C GLU A 3 -7.80 -35.30 27.50
N VAL A 4 -6.73 -34.85 26.86
CA VAL A 4 -6.37 -33.44 26.60
C VAL A 4 -5.31 -33.46 25.49
N GLY A 5 -5.37 -32.72 24.40
CA GLY A 5 -6.40 -31.83 23.89
C GLY A 5 -6.13 -31.64 22.40
N THR A 6 -7.19 -31.48 21.62
CA THR A 6 -7.11 -30.92 20.28
C THR A 6 -6.49 -29.53 20.40
N VAL A 7 -5.27 -29.37 19.90
CA VAL A 7 -4.72 -28.03 19.69
C VAL A 7 -5.44 -27.45 18.47
N ASP A 8 -6.44 -26.62 18.72
CA ASP A 8 -7.01 -25.71 17.74
C ASP A 8 -5.87 -24.86 17.16
N LEU A 9 -5.36 -25.29 16.00
CA LEU A 9 -4.70 -24.35 15.10
C LEU A 9 -5.77 -23.33 14.69
N PRO A 10 -5.47 -22.02 14.66
CA PRO A 10 -6.40 -21.07 14.10
C PRO A 10 -6.63 -21.49 12.66
N GLU A 11 -7.80 -22.08 12.44
CA GLU A 11 -8.39 -22.26 11.14
C GLU A 11 -8.32 -20.87 10.52
N LYS A 12 -7.41 -20.68 9.57
CA LYS A 12 -7.53 -19.60 8.61
C LYS A 12 -8.76 -19.98 7.82
N THR A 13 -9.93 -19.68 8.37
CA THR A 13 -11.22 -19.78 7.70
C THR A 13 -11.08 -18.79 6.56
N ALA A 14 -10.60 -19.28 5.42
CA ALA A 14 -10.85 -18.65 4.17
C ALA A 14 -12.36 -18.51 4.15
N ILE A 15 -12.84 -17.28 4.26
CA ILE A 15 -14.26 -16.97 4.22
C ILE A 15 -14.69 -17.40 2.82
N ALA A 16 -15.13 -18.65 2.71
CA ALA A 16 -15.40 -19.32 1.45
C ALA A 16 -16.60 -18.59 0.85
N GLY A 17 -16.33 -17.72 -0.12
CA GLY A 17 -17.34 -16.89 -0.78
C GLY A 17 -17.13 -15.37 -0.71
N GLN A 18 -16.10 -14.86 -0.02
CA GLN A 18 -15.75 -13.44 -0.13
C GLN A 18 -14.77 -13.20 -1.28
N GLU A 19 -15.21 -12.46 -2.29
CA GLU A 19 -14.34 -11.90 -3.30
C GLU A 19 -13.34 -10.94 -2.65
N ARG A 20 -12.06 -11.09 -2.97
CA ARG A 20 -11.00 -10.19 -2.52
C ARG A 20 -10.52 -9.37 -3.70
N ILE A 21 -10.74 -8.06 -3.64
CA ILE A 21 -10.15 -7.12 -4.59
C ILE A 21 -8.72 -6.86 -4.12
N LEU A 22 -7.74 -7.27 -4.92
CA LEU A 22 -6.34 -6.94 -4.69
C LEU A 22 -6.03 -5.62 -5.39
N VAL A 23 -5.49 -4.66 -4.64
CA VAL A 23 -5.05 -3.38 -5.16
C VAL A 23 -3.52 -3.39 -5.19
N SER A 24 -2.95 -2.90 -6.29
CA SER A 24 -1.51 -2.68 -6.39
C SER A 24 -1.26 -1.33 -7.03
N VAL A 25 -0.21 -0.66 -6.57
CA VAL A 25 0.17 0.65 -7.08
C VAL A 25 1.58 0.57 -7.65
N ARG A 26 1.80 1.18 -8.83
CA ARG A 26 3.11 1.24 -9.50
C ARG A 26 3.47 2.67 -9.84
N VAL A 27 4.49 3.21 -9.19
CA VAL A 27 5.12 4.47 -9.59
C VAL A 27 6.03 4.22 -10.78
N ARG A 28 5.83 4.96 -11.88
CA ARG A 28 6.72 4.88 -13.05
C ARG A 28 8.00 5.70 -12.80
N PRO A 29 9.16 5.27 -13.33
CA PRO A 29 10.33 6.14 -13.37
C PRO A 29 10.06 7.41 -14.19
N LEU A 30 10.77 8.48 -13.87
CA LEU A 30 10.78 9.69 -14.67
C LEU A 30 11.28 9.39 -16.09
N ASN A 31 10.62 9.98 -17.09
CA ASN A 31 11.04 9.92 -18.47
C ASN A 31 12.19 10.92 -18.75
N GLU A 32 12.82 10.79 -19.92
CA GLU A 32 13.96 11.63 -20.29
C GLU A 32 13.65 13.14 -20.29
N LYS A 33 12.42 13.53 -20.67
CA LYS A 33 12.01 14.94 -20.70
C LYS A 33 11.83 15.48 -19.28
N GLU A 34 11.26 14.69 -18.38
CA GLU A 34 11.09 15.02 -16.95
C GLU A 34 12.46 15.18 -16.28
N ILE A 35 13.38 14.25 -16.57
CA ILE A 35 14.77 14.33 -16.08
C ILE A 35 15.49 15.55 -16.64
N ALA A 36 15.38 15.81 -17.96
CA ALA A 36 16.01 16.96 -18.60
C ALA A 36 15.50 18.31 -18.08
N ARG A 37 14.25 18.36 -17.60
CA ARG A 37 13.63 19.53 -16.97
C ARG A 37 13.86 19.61 -15.46
N ASN A 38 14.49 18.60 -14.88
CA ASN A 38 14.66 18.46 -13.44
C ASN A 38 13.31 18.50 -12.70
N ASP A 39 12.28 17.91 -13.31
CA ASP A 39 10.96 17.78 -12.72
C ASP A 39 11.04 16.79 -11.54
N PRO A 40 10.47 17.12 -10.37
CA PRO A 40 10.46 16.20 -9.24
C PRO A 40 9.47 15.05 -9.48
N SER A 41 9.69 13.92 -8.81
CA SER A 41 8.66 12.90 -8.69
C SER A 41 7.68 13.26 -7.58
N ASP A 42 6.41 13.45 -7.94
CA ASP A 42 5.35 13.77 -6.97
C ASP A 42 5.01 12.59 -6.05
N TRP A 43 5.39 11.36 -6.42
CA TRP A 43 5.04 10.14 -5.69
C TRP A 43 6.28 9.31 -5.37
N GLU A 44 6.39 8.86 -4.13
CA GLU A 44 7.49 8.04 -3.63
C GLU A 44 6.94 6.74 -3.04
N CYS A 45 7.46 5.59 -3.46
CA CYS A 45 7.21 4.34 -2.74
C CYS A 45 8.09 4.32 -1.50
N ILE A 46 7.50 4.49 -0.32
CA ILE A 46 8.25 4.55 0.94
C ILE A 46 8.39 3.18 1.61
N ASN A 47 7.47 2.25 1.32
CA ASN A 47 7.49 0.84 1.74
C ASN A 47 6.73 -0.02 0.71
N ASP A 48 6.76 -1.36 0.87
CA ASP A 48 6.16 -2.33 -0.07
C ASP A 48 4.68 -2.08 -0.40
N ASN A 49 3.92 -1.53 0.54
CA ASN A 49 2.49 -1.30 0.42
C ASN A 49 2.08 0.15 0.69
N THR A 50 3.04 1.09 0.73
CA THR A 50 2.76 2.48 1.10
C THR A 50 3.46 3.47 0.17
N ILE A 51 2.67 4.39 -0.39
CA ILE A 51 3.16 5.51 -1.21
C ILE A 51 2.98 6.84 -0.50
N LEU A 52 3.87 7.78 -0.79
CA LEU A 52 3.87 9.14 -0.26
C LEU A 52 3.76 10.16 -1.39
N CYS A 53 2.84 11.10 -1.26
CA CYS A 53 2.79 12.31 -2.08
C CYS A 53 3.82 13.31 -1.56
N ARG A 54 4.81 13.65 -2.40
CA ARG A 54 5.91 14.59 -2.14
C ARG A 54 5.60 16.04 -2.54
N ASN A 55 4.52 16.27 -3.27
CA ASN A 55 4.16 17.60 -3.73
C ASN A 55 3.70 18.47 -2.55
N ASN A 56 3.92 19.79 -2.66
CA ASN A 56 3.37 20.79 -1.74
C ASN A 56 1.85 20.87 -1.95
N LEU A 57 1.14 19.85 -1.48
CA LEU A 57 -0.29 19.96 -1.23
C LEU A 57 -0.47 21.24 -0.39
N PRO A 58 -1.40 22.14 -0.77
CA PRO A 58 -1.61 23.36 -0.01
C PRO A 58 -1.77 23.00 1.46
N GLU A 59 -1.24 23.80 2.38
CA GLU A 59 -1.24 23.51 3.84
C GLU A 59 -2.65 23.22 4.41
N ARG A 60 -3.71 23.59 3.65
CA ARG A 60 -5.13 23.31 3.91
C ARG A 60 -5.66 22.00 3.28
N ALA A 61 -4.84 21.22 2.60
CA ALA A 61 -5.26 19.96 2.01
C ALA A 61 -5.63 19.00 3.15
N LEU A 62 -6.90 18.63 3.22
CA LEU A 62 -7.42 17.70 4.22
C LEU A 62 -7.07 16.23 3.91
N PHE A 63 -6.20 16.00 2.92
CA PHE A 63 -5.89 14.67 2.41
C PHE A 63 -4.60 14.15 3.03
N PRO A 64 -4.55 12.85 3.38
CA PRO A 64 -3.31 12.21 3.80
C PRO A 64 -2.24 12.37 2.73
N THR A 65 -0.98 12.55 3.14
CA THR A 65 0.15 12.51 2.21
C THR A 65 0.64 11.08 1.98
N ALA A 66 0.35 10.14 2.89
CA ALA A 66 0.72 8.73 2.78
C ALA A 66 -0.52 7.84 2.62
N TYR A 67 -0.45 6.88 1.70
CA TYR A 67 -1.52 5.94 1.39
C TYR A 67 -1.01 4.51 1.41
N THR A 68 -1.72 3.63 2.12
CA THR A 68 -1.46 2.19 2.17
C THR A 68 -2.52 1.44 1.37
N PHE A 69 -2.10 0.45 0.58
CA PHE A 69 -2.96 -0.35 -0.30
C PHE A 69 -2.82 -1.85 -0.06
#